data_AF-A0A1Y2LMU8-F1
#
_entry.id   AF-A0A1Y2LMU8-F1
#
_cell.length_a   1.000
_cell.length_b   1.000
_cell.length_c   1.000
_cell.angle_alpha   90.00
_cell.angle_beta   90.00
_cell.angle_gamma   90.00
#
_symmetry.space_group_name_H-M   'P 1'
#
loop_
_entity.id
_entity.type
_entity.pdbx_description
1 polymer ?
#
loop_
_entity_poly.entity_id
_entity_poly.type
_entity_poly.pdbx_seq_one_letter_code
_entity_poly.pdbx_strand_id
1 'polypeptide(L)'
;MFIGGCGRFFEGTAEEMHKALNKTLASLPDDTKVFPGHEYTKGNVKFAKTVAKDNEAVKKLDSYSQANKETQGKFTIGDEKKHNVFMLYSDPEIQKAVGQTEPVEVVRALRAMKDKS
;
A
#
# COMPACT_ATOMS: atom_id res chain seq x y z
N MET A 1 -2.47 4.84 -7.63
CA MET A 1 -2.12 4.51 -6.23
C MET A 1 -3.19 5.10 -5.31
N PHE A 2 -3.45 4.47 -4.16
CA PHE A 2 -4.30 4.98 -3.08
C PHE A 2 -3.45 5.14 -1.81
N ILE A 3 -3.88 5.94 -0.83
CA ILE A 3 -3.17 6.01 0.46
C ILE A 3 -3.23 4.64 1.13
N GLY A 4 -2.07 4.05 1.41
CA GLY A 4 -1.93 2.73 2.02
C GLY A 4 -2.39 1.56 1.14
N GLY A 5 -2.65 1.77 -0.16
CA GLY A 5 -3.17 0.72 -1.04
C GLY A 5 -2.96 0.94 -2.54
N CYS A 6 -3.51 0.02 -3.34
CA CYS A 6 -3.53 0.10 -4.80
C CYS A 6 -4.90 -0.30 -5.38
N GLY A 7 -5.11 0.00 -6.66
CA GLY A 7 -6.31 -0.40 -7.40
C GLY A 7 -6.41 -1.91 -7.58
N ARG A 8 -7.60 -2.38 -7.95
CA ARG A 8 -7.80 -3.76 -8.41
C ARG A 8 -7.23 -3.90 -9.82
N PHE A 9 -6.80 -5.10 -10.16
CA PHE A 9 -6.15 -5.38 -11.44
C PHE A 9 -7.21 -5.82 -12.47
N PHE A 10 -8.16 -4.93 -12.78
CA PHE A 10 -9.26 -5.27 -13.69
C PHE A 10 -8.78 -5.56 -15.11
N GLU A 11 -7.83 -4.74 -15.61
CA GLU A 11 -7.31 -4.80 -16.97
C GLU A 11 -5.78 -4.89 -16.99
N GLY A 12 -5.18 -5.47 -15.94
CA GLY A 12 -3.74 -5.53 -15.80
C GLY A 12 -3.26 -6.66 -14.91
N THR A 13 -1.94 -6.76 -14.78
CA THR A 13 -1.25 -7.85 -14.08
C THR A 13 -0.55 -7.36 -12.81
N ALA A 14 -0.17 -8.31 -11.96
CA ALA A 14 0.63 -8.00 -10.77
C ALA A 14 2.01 -7.42 -11.13
N GLU A 15 2.59 -7.84 -12.27
CA GLU A 15 3.86 -7.32 -12.76
C GLU A 15 3.75 -5.84 -13.16
N GLU A 16 2.70 -5.49 -13.91
CA GLU A 16 2.42 -4.11 -14.29
C GLU A 16 2.17 -3.23 -13.07
N MET A 17 1.38 -3.71 -12.09
CA MET A 17 1.17 -2.96 -10.84
C MET A 17 2.47 -2.82 -10.04
N HIS A 18 3.28 -3.87 -9.94
CA HIS A 18 4.57 -3.80 -9.26
C HIS A 18 5.49 -2.77 -9.94
N LYS A 19 5.58 -2.79 -11.27
CA LYS A 19 6.35 -1.79 -12.03
C LYS A 19 5.81 -0.38 -11.77
N ALA A 20 4.50 -0.17 -11.86
CA ALA A 20 3.88 1.12 -11.67
C ALA A 20 4.14 1.69 -10.26
N LEU A 21 3.91 0.92 -9.20
CA LEU A 21 4.10 1.38 -7.82
C LEU A 21 5.59 1.46 -7.44
N ASN A 22 6.33 0.37 -7.65
CA ASN A 22 7.64 0.15 -7.03
C ASN A 22 8.82 0.55 -7.92
N LYS A 23 8.59 0.86 -9.19
CA LYS A 23 9.61 1.39 -10.11
C LYS A 23 9.28 2.81 -10.56
N THR A 24 8.07 3.03 -11.08
CA THR A 24 7.70 4.32 -11.65
C THR A 24 7.32 5.35 -10.58
N LEU A 25 6.39 5.04 -9.67
CA LEU A 25 5.98 6.00 -8.65
C LEU A 25 7.00 6.11 -7.52
N ALA A 26 7.63 4.99 -7.12
CA ALA A 26 8.67 4.99 -6.11
C ALA A 26 9.94 5.76 -6.52
N SER A 27 10.17 6.04 -7.81
CA SER A 27 11.31 6.86 -8.26
C SER A 27 11.06 8.36 -8.18
N LEU A 28 9.83 8.80 -7.88
CA LEU A 28 9.53 10.21 -7.64
C LEU A 28 10.18 10.70 -6.33
N PRO A 29 10.43 12.02 -6.19
CA PRO A 29 10.91 12.61 -4.94
C PRO A 29 10.01 12.26 -3.75
N ASP A 30 10.62 12.00 -2.59
CA ASP A 30 9.90 11.55 -1.40
C ASP A 30 8.89 12.55 -0.84
N ASP A 31 9.02 13.84 -1.17
CA ASP A 31 8.09 14.92 -0.80
C ASP A 31 6.91 15.10 -1.78
N THR A 32 6.88 14.34 -2.89
CA THR A 32 5.79 14.36 -3.87
C THR A 32 4.47 14.00 -3.20
N LYS A 33 3.50 14.91 -3.24
CA LYS A 33 2.17 14.73 -2.63
C LYS A 33 1.30 13.75 -3.42
N VAL A 34 0.53 12.94 -2.69
CA VAL A 34 -0.37 11.94 -3.28
C VAL A 34 -1.82 12.41 -3.18
N PHE A 35 -2.46 12.54 -4.34
CA PHE A 35 -3.89 12.88 -4.49
C PHE A 35 -4.62 11.71 -5.18
N PRO A 36 -5.12 10.73 -4.41
CA PRO A 36 -5.81 9.59 -4.98
C PRO A 36 -7.23 9.95 -5.44
N GLY A 37 -7.77 9.19 -6.41
CA GLY A 37 -9.14 9.41 -6.89
C GLY A 37 -10.27 8.95 -5.96
N HIS A 38 -9.97 8.28 -4.84
CA HIS A 38 -10.97 7.74 -3.90
C HIS A 38 -10.44 7.74 -2.45
N GLU A 39 -11.34 7.96 -1.49
CA GLU A 39 -11.07 7.95 -0.05
C GLU A 39 -11.19 6.53 0.53
N TYR A 40 -10.27 5.64 0.14
CA TYR A 40 -10.24 4.23 0.58
C TYR A 40 -9.31 3.97 1.77
N THR A 41 -8.72 5.01 2.36
CA THR A 41 -7.63 4.90 3.34
C THR A 41 -7.99 4.04 4.53
N LYS A 42 -9.17 4.21 5.14
CA LYS A 42 -9.63 3.38 6.27
C LYS A 42 -9.71 1.89 5.91
N GLY A 43 -10.24 1.57 4.74
CA GLY A 43 -10.31 0.19 4.24
C GLY A 43 -8.93 -0.39 3.94
N ASN A 44 -8.04 0.42 3.36
CA ASN A 44 -6.66 0.04 3.09
C ASN A 44 -5.89 -0.24 4.39
N VAL A 45 -6.04 0.61 5.41
CA VAL A 45 -5.44 0.42 6.74
C VAL A 45 -5.99 -0.83 7.42
N LYS A 46 -7.30 -1.08 7.36
CA LYS A 46 -7.90 -2.30 7.93
C LYS A 46 -7.21 -3.56 7.38
N PHE A 47 -6.95 -3.59 6.07
CA PHE A 47 -6.17 -4.66 5.44
C PHE A 47 -4.70 -4.62 5.84
N ALA A 48 -4.06 -3.45 5.82
CA ALA A 48 -2.64 -3.31 6.15
C ALA A 48 -2.30 -3.88 7.54
N LYS A 49 -3.18 -3.65 8.53
CA LYS A 49 -3.04 -4.20 9.88
C LYS A 49 -3.10 -5.73 9.97
N THR A 50 -3.55 -6.45 8.95
CA THR A 50 -3.55 -7.92 8.96
C THR A 50 -2.21 -8.51 8.51
N VAL A 51 -1.46 -7.77 7.69
CA VAL A 51 -0.20 -8.21 7.07
C VAL A 51 1.05 -7.48 7.58
N ALA A 52 0.90 -6.28 8.14
CA ALA A 52 1.96 -5.45 8.72
C ALA A 52 1.55 -4.95 10.12
N LYS A 53 1.46 -5.87 11.08
CA LYS A 53 0.94 -5.63 12.43
C LYS A 53 1.87 -4.74 13.25
N ASP A 54 3.18 -4.93 13.07
CA ASP A 54 4.20 -4.25 13.87
C ASP A 54 4.72 -2.97 13.20
N ASN A 55 4.23 -2.63 12.01
CA ASN A 55 4.65 -1.45 11.27
C ASN A 55 4.06 -0.15 11.89
N GLU A 56 4.93 0.65 12.52
CA GLU A 56 4.56 1.92 13.15
C GLU A 56 4.00 2.97 12.18
N ALA A 57 4.40 2.97 10.91
CA ALA A 57 3.84 3.89 9.92
C ALA A 57 2.38 3.53 9.60
N VAL A 58 2.05 2.24 9.54
CA VAL A 58 0.66 1.77 9.40
C VAL A 58 -0.19 2.18 10.61
N LYS A 59 0.34 2.08 11.83
CA LYS A 59 -0.36 2.52 13.05
C LYS A 59 -0.64 4.03 13.03
N LYS A 60 0.35 4.84 12.63
CA LYS A 60 0.18 6.31 12.46
C LYS A 60 -0.86 6.63 11.39
N LEU A 61 -0.84 5.91 10.27
CA LEU A 61 -1.85 6.07 9.21
C LEU A 61 -3.25 5.71 9.72
N ASP A 62 -3.40 4.66 10.54
CA ASP A 62 -4.68 4.31 11.16
C ASP A 62 -5.19 5.45 12.03
N SER A 63 -4.39 5.91 13.00
CA SER A 63 -4.77 7.03 13.88
C SER A 63 -5.17 8.26 13.09
N TYR A 64 -4.40 8.63 12.06
CA TYR A 64 -4.73 9.77 11.20
C TYR A 64 -6.05 9.55 10.46
N SER A 65 -6.24 8.38 9.85
CA SER A 65 -7.45 8.07 9.10
C SER A 65 -8.70 8.03 9.98
N GLN A 66 -8.60 7.64 11.25
CA GLN A 66 -9.76 7.67 12.16
C GLN A 66 -10.11 9.10 12.59
N ALA A 67 -9.10 9.96 12.80
CA ALA A 67 -9.28 11.33 13.25
C ALA A 67 -9.74 12.29 12.14
N ASN A 68 -9.61 11.91 10.87
CA ASN A 68 -9.88 12.78 9.72
C ASN A 68 -10.88 12.17 8.76
N LYS A 69 -11.72 13.01 8.15
CA LYS A 69 -12.66 12.58 7.10
C LYS A 69 -11.97 12.39 5.75
N GLU A 70 -10.92 13.16 5.49
CA GLU A 70 -10.19 13.18 4.23
C GLU A 70 -8.69 12.99 4.48
N THR A 71 -8.05 12.24 3.57
CA THR A 71 -6.61 11.95 3.65
C THR A 71 -5.84 12.36 2.39
N GLN A 72 -6.55 12.69 1.30
CA GLN A 72 -5.98 13.20 0.06
C GLN A 72 -5.04 14.41 0.29
N GLY A 73 -3.91 14.45 -0.41
CA GLY A 73 -2.95 15.55 -0.34
C GLY A 73 -2.19 15.66 0.99
N LYS A 74 -2.48 14.82 1.98
CA LYS A 74 -1.75 14.83 3.25
C LYS A 74 -0.39 14.15 3.12
N PHE A 75 -0.39 12.95 2.55
CA PHE A 75 0.76 12.05 2.50
C PHE A 75 1.58 12.23 1.23
N THR A 76 2.83 11.78 1.29
CA THR A 76 3.78 11.83 0.18
C THR A 76 4.17 10.44 -0.31
N ILE A 77 4.89 10.36 -1.43
CA ILE A 77 5.53 9.12 -1.91
C ILE A 77 6.45 8.52 -0.82
N GLY A 78 7.20 9.36 -0.10
CA GLY A 78 8.04 8.92 1.00
C GLY A 78 7.25 8.30 2.17
N ASP A 79 6.03 8.76 2.43
CA ASP A 79 5.12 8.14 3.41
C ASP A 79 4.57 6.82 2.89
N GLU A 80 4.13 6.76 1.62
CA GLU A 80 3.60 5.54 1.01
C GLU A 80 4.62 4.41 1.01
N LYS A 81 5.90 4.69 0.77
CA LYS A 81 6.99 3.70 0.89
C LYS A 81 7.10 3.07 2.28
N LYS A 82 6.52 3.68 3.32
CA LYS A 82 6.60 3.22 4.72
C LYS A 82 5.34 2.51 5.19
N HIS A 83 4.16 2.89 4.70
CA HIS A 83 2.88 2.32 5.16
C HIS A 83 2.04 1.61 4.09
N ASN A 84 2.37 1.74 2.81
CA ASN A 84 1.61 1.10 1.74
C ASN A 84 2.12 -0.32 1.56
N VAL A 85 1.32 -1.30 1.99
CA VAL A 85 1.72 -2.72 1.98
C VAL A 85 2.08 -3.24 0.58
N PHE A 86 1.54 -2.64 -0.49
CA PHE A 86 1.92 -2.99 -1.88
C PHE A 86 3.27 -2.41 -2.31
N MET A 87 3.80 -1.45 -1.54
CA MET A 87 5.15 -0.92 -1.68
C MET A 87 6.17 -1.54 -0.72
N LEU A 88 5.70 -2.23 0.31
CA LEU A 88 6.51 -2.97 1.29
C LEU A 88 6.78 -4.43 0.86
N TYR A 89 6.88 -4.70 -0.44
CA TYR A 89 6.98 -6.06 -0.98
C TYR A 89 8.24 -6.83 -0.54
N SER A 90 9.27 -6.12 -0.08
CA SER A 90 10.53 -6.68 0.43
C SER A 90 10.57 -6.77 1.96
N ASP A 91 9.50 -6.35 2.65
CA ASP A 91 9.43 -6.42 4.11
C ASP A 91 9.26 -7.88 4.56
N PRO A 92 10.12 -8.40 5.47
CA PRO A 92 10.02 -9.78 5.94
C PRO A 92 8.68 -10.15 6.58
N GLU A 93 8.02 -9.20 7.27
CA GLU A 93 6.71 -9.41 7.87
C GLU A 93 5.65 -9.65 6.78
N ILE A 94 5.69 -8.81 5.74
CA ILE A 94 4.80 -8.93 4.57
C ILE A 94 5.04 -10.25 3.84
N GLN A 95 6.29 -10.58 3.52
CA GLN A 95 6.66 -11.81 2.82
C GLN A 95 6.21 -13.05 3.60
N LYS A 96 6.38 -13.05 4.93
CA LYS A 96 5.90 -14.12 5.81
C LYS A 96 4.38 -14.20 5.83
N ALA A 97 3.68 -13.07 5.87
CA ALA A 97 2.21 -13.03 5.88
C ALA A 97 1.59 -13.59 4.59
N VAL A 98 2.26 -13.41 3.44
CA VAL A 98 1.77 -13.90 2.15
C VAL A 98 2.40 -15.21 1.69
N GLY A 99 3.48 -15.67 2.33
CA GLY A 99 4.19 -16.89 1.98
C GLY A 99 4.95 -16.81 0.64
N GLN A 100 5.38 -15.62 0.23
CA GLN A 100 6.11 -15.37 -1.02
C GLN A 100 7.28 -14.42 -0.76
N THR A 101 8.36 -14.57 -1.52
CA THR A 101 9.54 -13.70 -1.45
C THR A 101 9.79 -12.95 -2.74
N GLU A 102 9.32 -13.48 -3.87
CA GLU A 102 9.48 -12.84 -5.18
C GLU A 102 8.60 -11.58 -5.28
N PRO A 103 9.14 -10.40 -5.65
CA PRO A 103 8.44 -9.12 -5.58
C PRO A 103 7.06 -9.09 -6.26
N VAL A 104 6.96 -9.69 -7.46
CA VAL A 104 5.71 -9.74 -8.23
C VAL A 104 4.71 -10.69 -7.58
N GLU A 105 5.17 -11.82 -7.05
CA GLU A 105 4.33 -12.80 -6.35
C GLU A 105 3.80 -12.25 -5.03
N VAL A 106 4.62 -11.48 -4.29
CA VAL A 106 4.19 -10.77 -3.08
C VAL A 106 3.06 -9.80 -3.40
N VAL A 107 3.23 -8.95 -4.43
CA VAL A 107 2.17 -8.01 -4.85
C VAL A 107 0.91 -8.73 -5.31
N ARG A 108 1.05 -9.85 -6.04
CA ARG A 108 -0.07 -10.70 -6.46
C ARG A 108 -0.83 -11.27 -5.27
N ALA A 109 -0.11 -11.85 -4.31
CA ALA A 109 -0.69 -12.46 -3.12
C ALA A 109 -1.39 -11.42 -2.23
N LEU A 110 -0.75 -10.27 -1.98
CA LEU A 110 -1.37 -9.15 -1.26
C LEU A 110 -2.68 -8.70 -1.92
N ARG A 111 -2.71 -8.60 -3.26
CA ARG A 111 -3.91 -8.20 -3.99
C ARG A 111 -5.03 -9.23 -3.83
N ALA A 112 -4.70 -10.52 -3.95
CA ALA A 112 -5.65 -11.61 -3.79
C ALA A 112 -6.23 -11.68 -2.36
N MET A 113 -5.42 -11.40 -1.33
CA MET A 113 -5.88 -11.32 0.05
C MET A 113 -6.81 -10.12 0.27
N LYS A 114 -6.45 -8.93 -0.25
CA LYS A 114 -7.25 -7.71 -0.11
C LYS A 114 -8.57 -7.76 -0.87
N ASP A 115 -8.65 -8.52 -1.95
CA ASP A 115 -9.90 -8.71 -2.70
C ASP A 115 -10.94 -9.54 -1.92
N LYS A 116 -10.51 -10.25 -0.85
CA LYS A 116 -11.36 -11.08 0.01
C LYS A 116 -11.59 -10.48 1.41
N SER A 117 -11.02 -9.30 1.71
CA SER A 117 -10.99 -8.69 3.06
C SER A 117 -12.10 -7.69 3.33
#